data_AF-A0AAD1BLM9-F1
#
_entry.id   AF-A0AAD1BLM9-F1
#
_cell.length_a   1.000
_cell.length_b   1.000
_cell.length_c   1.000
_cell.angle_alpha   90.00
_cell.angle_beta   90.00
_cell.angle_gamma   90.00
#
_symmetry.space_group_name_H-M   'P 1'
#
loop_
_entity.id
_entity.type
_entity.pdbx_description
1 polymer ?
#
loop_
_entity_poly.entity_id
_entity_poly.type
_entity_poly.pdbx_seq_one_letter_code
_entity_poly.pdbx_strand_id
1 'polypeptide(L)'
;MVQAARSGKQNIVEGIEDGSTSTEMELKLLNVARSSLQELREDYDDYLHTRCLTRWTPEHSRYNAMLGFCKRHNKASDYLSYANKWTAEEFCNTLLTLCHITDKMMCSYLARLEKQFVEQGGIKERMYAARTGYRKAQEELLKRLQAENVQLKAEVERLKAELAKR
;
A
#
# COMPACT_ATOMS: atom_id res chain seq x y z
N MET A 1 23.64 9.33 -4.65
CA MET A 1 22.74 8.88 -5.76
C MET A 1 22.48 7.38 -5.80
N VAL A 2 23.44 6.54 -6.22
CA VAL A 2 23.16 5.10 -6.51
C VAL A 2 22.69 4.34 -5.26
N GLN A 3 23.31 4.61 -4.10
CA GLN A 3 22.92 3.96 -2.84
C GLN A 3 21.53 4.39 -2.39
N ALA A 4 21.23 5.69 -2.40
CA ALA A 4 19.90 6.23 -2.09
C ALA A 4 18.81 5.63 -2.98
N ALA A 5 19.04 5.57 -4.30
CA ALA A 5 18.11 4.94 -5.24
C ALA A 5 17.87 3.45 -4.97
N ARG A 6 18.95 2.70 -4.68
CA ARG A 6 18.86 1.28 -4.32
C ARG A 6 18.10 1.10 -3.00
N SER A 7 18.48 1.85 -1.97
CA SER A 7 17.89 1.80 -0.64
C SER A 7 16.40 2.13 -0.67
N GLY A 8 16.02 3.19 -1.38
CA GLY A 8 14.62 3.59 -1.52
C GLY A 8 13.76 2.48 -2.12
N LYS A 9 14.19 1.91 -3.25
CA LYS A 9 13.49 0.78 -3.89
C LYS A 9 13.44 -0.46 -2.99
N GLN A 10 14.53 -0.78 -2.30
CA GLN A 10 14.61 -1.96 -1.45
C GLN A 10 13.62 -1.87 -0.28
N ASN A 11 13.60 -0.73 0.42
CA ASN A 11 12.69 -0.50 1.54
C ASN A 11 11.21 -0.49 1.12
N ILE A 12 10.88 -0.08 -0.11
CA ILE A 12 9.51 -0.20 -0.65
C ILE A 12 9.11 -1.67 -0.78
N VAL A 13 9.99 -2.48 -1.37
CA VAL A 13 9.72 -3.92 -1.60
C VAL A 13 9.59 -4.65 -0.27
N GLU A 14 10.54 -4.44 0.65
CA GLU A 14 10.53 -5.05 1.98
C GLU A 14 9.33 -4.58 2.81
N GLY A 15 8.99 -3.29 2.75
CA GLY A 15 7.85 -2.72 3.47
C GLY A 15 6.52 -3.34 3.07
N ILE A 16 6.32 -3.56 1.78
CA ILE A 16 5.09 -4.20 1.27
C ILE A 16 5.04 -5.68 1.67
N GLU A 17 6.15 -6.41 1.56
CA GLU A 17 6.23 -7.82 1.93
C GLU A 17 5.95 -8.02 3.42
N ASP A 18 6.64 -7.26 4.28
CA ASP A 18 6.46 -7.32 5.75
C ASP A 18 5.10 -6.80 6.19
N GLY A 19 4.50 -5.87 5.44
CA GLY A 19 3.17 -5.32 5.66
C GLY A 19 2.06 -6.36 5.65
N SER A 20 2.26 -7.48 4.96
CA SER A 20 1.37 -8.64 5.02
C SER A 20 1.24 -9.25 6.42
N THR A 21 2.21 -8.99 7.30
CA THR A 21 2.26 -9.50 8.69
C THR A 21 2.20 -8.40 9.73
N SER A 22 2.75 -7.22 9.43
CA SER A 22 2.86 -6.09 10.35
C SER A 22 2.72 -4.74 9.65
N THR A 23 1.59 -4.07 9.89
CA THR A 23 1.35 -2.69 9.42
C THR A 23 2.35 -1.69 10.00
N GLU A 24 2.85 -1.92 11.22
CA GLU A 24 3.87 -1.07 11.83
C GLU A 24 5.20 -1.15 11.06
N MET A 25 5.61 -2.36 10.65
CA MET A 25 6.84 -2.57 9.89
C MET A 25 6.73 -1.96 8.50
N GLU A 26 5.58 -2.12 7.83
CA GLU A 26 5.30 -1.47 6.55
C GLU A 26 5.45 0.06 6.65
N LEU A 27 4.79 0.69 7.63
CA LEU A 27 4.89 2.13 7.83
C LEU A 27 6.34 2.58 8.10
N LYS A 28 7.09 1.83 8.90
CA LYS A 28 8.49 2.14 9.20
C LYS A 28 9.37 2.06 7.96
N LEU A 29 9.33 0.96 7.21
CA LEU A 29 10.16 0.77 6.02
C LEU A 29 9.79 1.76 4.91
N LEU A 30 8.51 2.06 4.73
CA LEU A 30 8.08 3.07 3.77
C LEU A 30 8.55 4.48 4.15
N ASN A 31 8.64 4.80 5.45
CA ASN A 31 9.26 6.05 5.89
C ASN A 31 10.77 6.08 5.60
N VAL A 32 11.50 4.97 5.83
CA VAL A 32 12.92 4.88 5.44
C VAL A 32 13.09 5.04 3.93
N ALA A 33 12.23 4.42 3.12
CA ALA A 33 12.23 4.59 1.68
C ALA A 33 12.04 6.05 1.26
N ARG A 34 11.16 6.80 1.93
CA ARG A 34 10.96 8.24 1.69
C ARG A 34 12.20 9.05 2.03
N SER A 35 12.87 8.75 3.14
CA SER A 35 14.13 9.39 3.49
C SER A 35 15.21 9.14 2.43
N SER A 36 15.34 7.90 1.93
CA SER A 36 16.25 7.61 0.82
C SER A 36 15.86 8.32 -0.48
N LEU A 37 14.56 8.52 -0.75
CA LEU A 37 14.11 9.27 -1.91
C LEU A 37 14.39 10.78 -1.78
N GLN A 38 14.31 11.32 -0.56
CA GLN A 38 14.71 12.70 -0.28
C GLN A 38 16.21 12.90 -0.49
N GLU A 39 17.04 12.00 0.03
CA GLU A 39 18.50 12.01 -0.21
C GLU A 39 18.80 11.98 -1.72
N LEU A 40 18.11 11.12 -2.48
CA LEU A 40 18.26 11.05 -3.93
C LEU A 40 17.87 12.36 -4.65
N ARG A 41 16.86 13.08 -4.14
CA ARG A 41 16.46 14.38 -4.69
C ARG A 41 17.53 15.43 -4.43
N GLU A 42 18.03 15.49 -3.21
CA GLU A 42 19.10 16.39 -2.81
C GLU A 42 20.36 16.12 -3.64
N ASP A 43 20.72 14.86 -3.86
CA ASP A 43 21.80 14.49 -4.76
C ASP A 43 21.63 15.07 -6.18
N TYR A 44 20.42 14.97 -6.77
CA TYR A 44 20.15 15.48 -8.12
C TYR A 44 20.18 17.01 -8.18
N ASP A 45 19.65 17.68 -7.15
CA ASP A 45 19.73 19.13 -7.01
C ASP A 45 21.20 19.58 -6.91
N ASP A 46 22.02 18.90 -6.10
CA ASP A 46 23.45 19.15 -5.98
C ASP A 46 24.20 18.89 -7.30
N TYR A 47 23.83 17.84 -8.04
CA TYR A 47 24.42 17.55 -9.34
C TYR A 47 24.18 18.67 -10.35
N LEU A 48 22.97 19.23 -10.39
CA LEU A 48 22.65 20.37 -11.23
C LEU A 48 23.45 21.60 -10.78
N HIS A 49 23.41 21.90 -9.48
CA HIS A 49 24.04 23.09 -8.92
C HIS A 49 25.56 23.10 -9.13
N THR A 50 26.25 22.03 -8.74
CA THR A 50 27.72 21.91 -8.82
C THR A 50 28.28 21.94 -10.24
N ARG A 51 27.43 21.73 -11.25
CA ARG A 51 27.80 21.73 -12.68
C ARG A 51 27.23 22.92 -13.44
N CYS A 52 26.64 23.89 -12.73
CA CYS A 52 26.00 25.06 -13.33
C CYS A 52 24.92 24.69 -14.37
N LEU A 53 24.19 23.60 -14.14
CA LEU A 53 23.06 23.18 -14.96
C LEU A 53 21.76 23.76 -14.41
N THR A 54 20.80 23.97 -15.30
CA THR A 54 19.52 24.62 -14.96
C THR A 54 18.56 23.60 -14.34
N ARG A 55 18.07 23.90 -13.13
CA ARG A 55 16.88 23.23 -12.58
C ARG A 55 15.65 23.78 -13.28
N TRP A 56 14.87 22.88 -13.88
CA TRP A 56 13.65 23.24 -14.58
C TRP A 56 12.51 23.44 -13.59
N THR A 57 12.01 24.67 -13.54
CA THR A 57 10.80 25.08 -12.82
C THR A 57 9.63 25.23 -13.80
N PRO A 58 8.39 25.48 -13.34
CA PRO A 58 7.24 25.71 -14.24
C PRO A 58 7.44 26.77 -15.33
N GLU A 59 8.36 27.71 -15.10
CA GLU A 59 8.74 28.77 -16.03
C GLU A 59 9.62 28.26 -17.20
N HIS A 60 10.28 27.11 -17.04
CA HIS A 60 11.11 26.53 -18.08
C HIS A 60 10.25 25.93 -19.21
N SER A 61 10.55 26.28 -20.46
CA SER A 61 9.75 25.90 -21.64
C SER A 61 9.50 24.40 -21.79
N ARG A 62 10.44 23.56 -21.31
CA ARG A 62 10.34 22.09 -21.36
C ARG A 62 9.68 21.45 -20.14
N TYR A 63 9.45 22.20 -19.06
CA TYR A 63 8.99 21.64 -17.79
C TYR A 63 7.63 20.94 -17.91
N ASN A 64 6.63 21.62 -18.49
CA ASN A 64 5.28 21.07 -18.59
C ASN A 64 5.23 19.81 -19.47
N ALA A 65 6.01 19.78 -20.55
CA ALA A 65 6.12 18.61 -21.42
C ALA A 65 6.77 17.42 -20.69
N MET A 66 7.89 17.66 -19.99
CA MET A 66 8.57 16.66 -19.17
C MET A 66 7.66 16.12 -18.06
N LEU A 67 7.00 17.01 -17.30
CA LEU A 67 6.07 16.62 -16.24
C LEU A 67 4.91 15.78 -16.81
N GLY A 68 4.35 16.20 -17.94
CA GLY A 68 3.29 15.46 -18.63
C GLY A 68 3.75 14.07 -19.09
N PHE A 69 4.98 13.94 -19.57
CA PHE A 69 5.58 12.66 -19.91
C PHE A 69 5.74 11.78 -18.65
N CYS A 70 6.37 12.27 -17.59
CA CYS A 70 6.60 11.49 -16.37
C CYS A 70 5.30 11.06 -15.65
N LYS A 71 4.21 11.80 -15.81
CA LYS A 71 2.89 11.38 -15.27
C LYS A 71 2.27 10.20 -16.00
N ARG A 72 2.60 10.01 -17.29
CA ARG A 72 2.00 8.97 -18.16
C ARG A 72 2.91 7.76 -18.35
N HIS A 73 4.19 7.90 -18.06
CA HIS A 73 5.21 6.88 -18.26
C HIS A 73 5.85 6.53 -16.92
N ASN A 74 5.97 5.24 -16.64
CA ASN A 74 6.56 4.74 -15.38
C ASN A 74 7.49 3.55 -15.59
N LYS A 75 7.70 3.11 -16.83
CA LYS A 75 8.56 1.96 -17.14
C LYS A 75 9.95 2.47 -17.49
N ALA A 76 10.99 1.79 -17.01
CA ALA A 76 12.37 2.13 -17.35
C ALA A 76 12.59 2.19 -18.88
N SER A 77 11.95 1.29 -19.64
CA SER A 77 12.00 1.28 -21.12
C SER A 77 11.59 2.59 -21.78
N ASP A 78 10.64 3.32 -21.18
CA ASP A 78 10.14 4.58 -21.73
C ASP A 78 11.24 5.65 -21.73
N TYR A 79 12.13 5.61 -20.73
CA TYR A 79 13.23 6.55 -20.53
C TYR A 79 14.53 6.10 -21.20
N LEU A 80 14.81 4.78 -21.19
CA LEU A 80 16.06 4.23 -21.74
C LEU A 80 16.23 4.52 -23.23
N SER A 81 15.14 4.70 -23.97
CA SER A 81 15.17 5.13 -25.38
C SER A 81 15.80 6.51 -25.61
N TYR A 82 15.92 7.32 -24.55
CA TYR A 82 16.54 8.64 -24.54
C TYR A 82 17.92 8.66 -23.87
N ALA A 83 18.41 7.52 -23.35
CA ALA A 83 19.68 7.40 -22.62
C ALA A 83 20.87 8.06 -23.35
N ASN A 84 20.93 7.91 -24.68
CA ASN A 84 22.01 8.45 -25.51
C ASN A 84 21.63 9.77 -26.21
N LYS A 85 20.44 10.31 -25.95
CA LYS A 85 19.90 11.51 -26.61
C LYS A 85 19.84 12.71 -25.69
N TRP A 86 19.47 12.47 -24.43
CA TRP A 86 19.36 13.51 -23.44
C TRP A 86 20.72 13.88 -22.87
N THR A 87 20.89 15.19 -22.69
CA THR A 87 22.00 15.74 -21.91
C THR A 87 21.86 15.39 -20.43
N ALA A 88 22.93 15.58 -19.68
CA ALA A 88 22.92 15.39 -18.23
C ALA A 88 21.88 16.26 -17.52
N GLU A 89 21.66 17.50 -17.99
CA GLU A 89 20.64 18.41 -17.45
C GLU A 89 19.22 17.85 -17.66
N GLU A 90 18.92 17.38 -18.87
CA GLU A 90 17.62 16.81 -19.22
C GLU A 90 17.34 15.53 -18.42
N PHE A 91 18.35 14.66 -18.29
CA PHE A 91 18.25 13.45 -17.48
C PHE A 91 18.00 13.76 -16.01
N CYS A 92 18.78 14.69 -15.45
CA CYS A 92 18.69 15.04 -14.05
C CYS A 92 17.33 15.66 -13.70
N ASN A 93 16.84 16.60 -14.51
CA ASN A 93 15.52 17.20 -14.32
C ASN A 93 14.38 16.18 -14.44
N THR A 94 14.51 15.22 -15.36
CA THR A 94 13.54 14.13 -15.52
C THR A 94 13.52 13.23 -14.27
N LEU A 95 14.68 12.84 -13.77
CA LEU A 95 14.82 11.98 -12.58
C LEU A 95 14.35 12.70 -11.30
N LEU A 96 14.68 13.98 -11.14
CA LEU A 96 14.20 14.82 -10.04
C LEU A 96 12.66 14.90 -10.05
N THR A 97 12.06 15.08 -11.24
CA THR A 97 10.60 15.08 -11.42
C THR A 97 9.97 13.74 -11.03
N LEU A 98 10.58 12.63 -11.43
CA LEU A 98 10.11 11.30 -11.02
C LEU A 98 10.21 11.09 -9.51
N CYS A 99 11.26 11.60 -8.87
CA CYS A 99 11.39 11.54 -7.42
C CYS A 99 10.27 12.33 -6.73
N HIS A 100 9.94 13.53 -7.22
CA HIS A 100 8.79 14.30 -6.69
C HIS A 100 7.46 13.58 -6.86
N ILE A 101 7.20 12.98 -8.03
CA ILE A 101 5.97 12.20 -8.28
C ILE A 101 5.91 11.01 -7.31
N THR A 102 7.01 10.28 -7.18
CA THR A 102 7.10 9.10 -6.31
C THR A 102 6.88 9.48 -4.84
N ASP A 103 7.49 10.56 -4.34
CA ASP A 103 7.28 11.02 -2.97
C ASP A 103 5.81 11.39 -2.71
N LYS A 104 5.14 12.05 -3.66
CA LYS A 104 3.69 12.33 -3.54
C LYS A 104 2.86 11.05 -3.50
N MET A 105 3.17 10.05 -4.34
CA MET A 105 2.50 8.74 -4.30
C MET A 105 2.70 8.03 -2.95
N MET A 106 3.93 8.06 -2.43
CA MET A 106 4.26 7.46 -1.13
C MET A 106 3.55 8.17 0.02
N CYS A 107 3.48 9.50 0.01
CA CYS A 107 2.73 10.27 1.00
C CYS A 107 1.24 9.87 1.02
N SER A 108 0.61 9.78 -0.16
CA SER A 108 -0.79 9.37 -0.26
C SER A 108 -1.01 7.92 0.20
N TYR A 109 -0.06 7.03 -0.09
CA TYR A 109 -0.12 5.64 0.34
C TYR A 109 0.03 5.51 1.87
N LEU A 110 1.00 6.20 2.48
CA LEU A 110 1.18 6.24 3.93
C LEU A 110 -0.06 6.79 4.64
N ALA A 111 -0.61 7.91 4.18
CA ALA A 111 -1.84 8.47 4.77
C ALA A 111 -3.02 7.49 4.72
N ARG A 112 -3.12 6.70 3.64
CA ARG A 112 -4.14 5.65 3.53
C ARG A 112 -3.89 4.50 4.52
N LEU A 113 -2.64 4.07 4.69
CA LEU A 113 -2.29 3.02 5.66
C LEU A 113 -2.54 3.46 7.09
N GLU A 114 -2.15 4.69 7.45
CA GLU A 114 -2.40 5.28 8.76
C GLU A 114 -3.91 5.34 9.05
N LYS A 115 -4.71 5.83 8.09
CA LYS A 115 -6.16 5.83 8.20
C LYS A 115 -6.72 4.42 8.40
N GLN A 116 -6.26 3.45 7.61
CA GLN A 116 -6.71 2.06 7.72
C GLN A 116 -6.34 1.46 9.08
N PHE A 117 -5.15 1.77 9.61
CA PHE A 117 -4.72 1.32 10.93
C PHE A 117 -5.61 1.90 12.04
N VAL A 118 -5.94 3.19 11.96
CA VAL A 118 -6.84 3.85 12.94
C VAL A 118 -8.26 3.29 12.87
N GLU A 119 -8.79 3.04 11.67
CA GLU A 119 -10.17 2.58 11.49
C GLU A 119 -10.37 1.08 11.76
N GLN A 120 -9.38 0.25 11.44
CA GLN A 120 -9.53 -1.21 11.45
C GLN A 120 -8.60 -1.92 12.44
N GLY A 121 -7.68 -1.21 13.09
CA GLY A 121 -6.63 -1.80 13.92
C GLY A 121 -5.56 -2.54 13.11
N GLY A 122 -4.55 -3.08 13.79
CA GLY A 122 -3.51 -3.89 13.16
C GLY A 122 -3.99 -5.27 12.69
N ILE A 123 -3.15 -5.99 11.93
CA ILE A 123 -3.48 -7.35 11.44
C ILE A 123 -3.88 -8.29 12.58
N LYS A 124 -3.15 -8.27 13.69
CA LYS A 124 -3.45 -9.11 14.87
C LYS A 124 -4.83 -8.82 15.45
N GLU A 125 -5.20 -7.54 15.55
CA GLU A 125 -6.52 -7.12 16.04
C GLU A 125 -7.63 -7.58 15.10
N ARG A 126 -7.45 -7.39 13.79
CA ARG A 126 -8.41 -7.86 12.77
C ARG A 126 -8.56 -9.38 12.78
N MET A 127 -7.46 -10.12 12.89
CA MET A 127 -7.48 -11.59 13.00
C MET A 127 -8.20 -12.05 14.28
N TYR A 128 -7.96 -11.37 15.40
CA TYR A 128 -8.64 -11.66 16.66
C TYR A 128 -10.15 -11.39 16.57
N ALA A 129 -10.54 -10.25 16.00
CA ALA A 129 -11.94 -9.89 15.77
C ALA A 129 -12.64 -10.91 14.86
N ALA A 130 -12.00 -11.31 13.75
CA ALA A 130 -12.52 -12.32 12.84
C ALA A 130 -12.71 -13.68 13.53
N ARG A 131 -11.69 -14.13 14.30
CA ARG A 131 -11.74 -15.40 15.03
C ARG A 131 -12.83 -15.42 16.10
N THR A 132 -12.96 -14.33 16.86
CA THR A 132 -13.98 -14.23 17.92
C THR A 132 -15.39 -14.10 17.35
N GLY A 133 -15.57 -13.36 16.25
CA GLY A 133 -16.83 -13.30 15.51
C GLY A 133 -17.27 -14.66 14.99
N TYR A 134 -16.36 -15.42 14.38
CA TYR A 134 -16.65 -16.79 13.89
C TYR A 134 -17.11 -17.71 15.02
N ARG A 135 -16.44 -17.66 16.19
CA ARG A 135 -16.81 -18.46 17.37
C ARG A 135 -18.21 -18.10 17.87
N LYS A 136 -18.52 -16.81 18.01
CA LYS A 136 -19.85 -16.35 18.44
C LYS A 136 -20.95 -16.82 17.48
N ALA A 137 -20.72 -16.68 16.17
CA ALA A 137 -21.68 -17.14 15.16
C ALA A 137 -21.92 -18.66 15.25
N GLN A 138 -20.87 -19.46 15.47
CA GLN A 138 -21.00 -20.89 15.70
C GLN A 138 -21.80 -21.22 16.97
N GLU A 139 -21.52 -20.53 18.08
CA GLU A 139 -22.24 -20.71 19.34
C GLU A 139 -23.73 -20.36 19.21
N GLU A 140 -24.06 -19.27 18.52
CA GLU A 140 -25.44 -18.86 18.25
C GLU A 140 -26.18 -19.85 17.35
N LEU A 141 -25.51 -20.34 16.29
CA LEU A 141 -26.07 -21.36 15.41
C LEU A 141 -26.33 -22.66 16.19
N LEU A 142 -25.37 -23.10 17.01
CA LEU A 142 -25.51 -24.30 17.83
C LEU A 142 -26.68 -24.16 18.81
N LYS A 143 -26.81 -23.01 19.48
CA LYS A 143 -27.96 -22.74 20.38
C LYS A 143 -29.29 -22.79 19.64
N ARG A 144 -29.37 -22.21 18.43
CA ARG A 144 -30.58 -22.28 17.59
C ARG A 144 -30.92 -23.71 17.20
N LEU A 145 -29.95 -24.47 16.70
CA LEU A 145 -30.14 -25.87 16.32
C LEU A 145 -30.54 -26.73 17.52
N GLN A 146 -29.96 -26.48 18.70
CA GLN A 146 -30.36 -27.17 19.93
C GLN A 146 -31.81 -26.88 20.32
N ALA A 147 -32.24 -25.62 20.25
CA ALA A 147 -33.62 -25.23 20.55
C ALA A 147 -34.60 -25.86 19.54
N GLU A 148 -34.29 -25.83 18.25
CA GLU A 148 -35.08 -26.44 17.19
C GLU A 148 -35.17 -27.97 17.37
N ASN A 149 -34.07 -28.63 17.74
CA ASN A 149 -34.05 -30.06 18.00
C ASN A 149 -34.95 -30.46 19.17
N VAL A 150 -35.01 -29.64 20.23
CA VAL A 150 -35.92 -29.85 21.36
C VAL A 150 -37.38 -29.75 20.91
N GLN A 151 -37.72 -28.72 20.11
CA GLN A 151 -39.07 -28.53 19.57
C GLN A 151 -39.49 -29.70 18.66
N LEU A 152 -38.62 -30.09 17.73
CA LEU A 152 -38.87 -31.20 16.81
C LEU A 152 -39.04 -32.53 17.56
N LYS A 153 -38.25 -32.79 18.61
CA LYS A 153 -38.42 -33.98 19.45
C LYS A 153 -39.77 -33.99 20.16
N ALA A 154 -40.20 -32.86 20.72
CA ALA A 154 -41.51 -32.76 21.36
C ALA A 154 -42.66 -32.99 20.36
N GLU A 155 -42.55 -32.44 19.15
CA GLU A 155 -43.53 -32.63 18.07
C GLU A 155 -43.61 -34.10 17.62
N VAL A 156 -42.45 -34.75 17.43
CA VAL A 156 -42.38 -36.16 17.06
C VAL A 156 -43.05 -37.04 18.12
N GLU A 157 -42.82 -36.78 19.41
CA GLU A 157 -43.47 -37.53 20.48
C GLU A 157 -44.99 -37.29 20.53
N ARG A 158 -45.45 -36.05 20.28
CA ARG A 158 -46.89 -35.75 20.16
C ARG A 158 -47.55 -36.54 19.04
N LEU A 159 -46.95 -36.52 17.84
CA LEU A 159 -47.47 -37.21 16.66
C LEU A 159 -47.48 -38.74 16.86
N LYS A 160 -46.45 -39.30 17.48
CA LYS A 160 -46.43 -40.74 17.85
C LYS A 160 -47.57 -41.10 18.80
N ALA A 161 -47.84 -40.26 19.81
CA ALA A 161 -48.92 -40.48 20.76
C ALA A 161 -50.31 -40.39 20.11
N GLU A 162 -50.50 -39.53 19.10
CA GLU A 162 -51.74 -39.48 18.30
C GLU A 162 -51.92 -40.73 17.43
N LEU A 163 -50.85 -41.21 16.79
CA LEU A 163 -50.88 -42.43 15.98
C LEU A 163 -51.20 -43.67 16.82
N ALA A 164 -50.68 -43.77 18.04
CA ALA A 164 -50.94 -44.90 18.93
C ALA A 164 -52.39 -44.95 19.47
N LYS A 165 -53.18 -43.89 19.28
CA LYS A 165 -54.59 -43.81 19.68
C LYS A 165 -55.57 -44.15 18.54
N ARG A 166 -55.07 -44.38 17.32
CA ARG A 166 -55.85 -44.85 16.17
C ARG A 166 -55.77 -46.36 16.05
#